data_AF-K5ED49-F1
#
_entry.id   AF-K5ED49-F1
#
_cell.length_a   1.000
_cell.length_b   1.000
_cell.length_c   1.000
_cell.angle_alpha   90.00
_cell.angle_beta   90.00
_cell.angle_gamma   90.00
#
_symmetry.space_group_name_H-M   'P 1'
#
loop_
_entity.id
_entity.type
_entity.pdbx_description
1 polymer ?
#
loop_
_entity_poly.entity_id
_entity_poly.type
_entity_poly.pdbx_seq_one_letter_code
_entity_poly.pdbx_strand_id
1 'polypeptide(L)'
;MFTDRMNDIEKQSLYSVAEQAGELLDSLGYPWWLSHGTLLGAWRHQGVIPWDDDLDIAFPRERVSELEAAANAKGWRFRRLGPFLAKIWNPQNALYRPGADWTWPFADITLYDETSSTIIVEYMYHRSFAVVDKDLVLPLQKVPFGPLALPVPRSPETLLDQVYPYWRIQPTSSNFNHRTESYYQEPTEKRRIADLAQDFPLFNVGSLAVDAASELVVYHGEHPNWAGPVHFYSSGRMGRPGGDEGRFERIGEHGLALFWDRWPPEVLIRKDTDSAYRDPTKPFPLHPR
;
A
#
# COMPACT_ATOMS: atom_id res chain seq x y z
N MET A 1 5.24 -15.80 0.23
CA MET A 1 6.41 -15.83 1.14
C MET A 1 7.13 -14.49 1.05
N PHE A 2 7.55 -13.92 2.18
CA PHE A 2 8.37 -12.69 2.21
C PHE A 2 9.84 -13.01 1.94
N THR A 3 10.29 -12.76 0.72
CA THR A 3 11.68 -12.97 0.28
C THR A 3 12.16 -11.78 -0.53
N ASP A 4 13.44 -11.46 -0.49
CA ASP A 4 14.00 -10.46 -1.39
C ASP A 4 13.94 -11.01 -2.82
N ARG A 5 13.19 -10.33 -3.70
CA ARG A 5 12.92 -10.81 -5.07
C ARG A 5 13.95 -10.31 -6.06
N MET A 6 14.77 -9.32 -5.72
CA MET A 6 15.77 -8.77 -6.64
C MET A 6 17.16 -8.71 -6.01
N ASN A 7 18.17 -9.11 -6.77
CA ASN A 7 19.56 -8.84 -6.45
C ASN A 7 19.93 -7.36 -6.75
N ASP A 8 21.14 -6.95 -6.37
CA ASP A 8 21.57 -5.55 -6.51
C ASP A 8 21.62 -5.05 -7.96
N ILE A 9 22.01 -5.91 -8.91
CA ILE A 9 22.05 -5.58 -10.34
C ILE A 9 20.63 -5.37 -10.87
N GLU A 10 19.71 -6.23 -10.47
CA GLU A 10 18.28 -6.13 -10.81
C GLU A 10 17.67 -4.85 -10.25
N LYS A 11 17.91 -4.54 -8.98
CA LYS A 11 17.44 -3.30 -8.33
C LYS A 11 18.00 -2.07 -9.04
N GLN A 12 19.31 -2.05 -9.35
CA GLN A 12 19.94 -0.94 -10.06
C GLN A 12 19.36 -0.75 -11.46
N SER A 13 19.06 -1.84 -12.17
CA SER A 13 18.43 -1.79 -13.49
C SER A 13 17.00 -1.25 -13.42
N LEU A 14 16.21 -1.69 -12.43
CA LEU A 14 14.86 -1.17 -12.20
C LEU A 14 14.89 0.34 -11.89
N TYR A 15 15.79 0.80 -11.02
CA TYR A 15 15.96 2.23 -10.74
C TYR A 15 16.39 3.02 -11.99
N SER A 16 17.28 2.47 -12.82
CA SER A 16 17.65 3.12 -14.08
C SER A 16 16.46 3.25 -15.04
N VAL A 17 15.59 2.24 -15.13
CA VAL A 17 14.35 2.33 -15.92
C VAL A 17 13.36 3.34 -15.30
N ALA A 18 13.25 3.39 -13.97
CA ALA A 18 12.40 4.36 -13.29
C ALA A 18 12.84 5.81 -13.56
N GLU A 19 14.15 6.07 -13.52
CA GLU A 19 14.72 7.39 -13.85
C GLU A 19 14.40 7.79 -15.29
N GLN A 20 14.75 6.94 -16.27
CA GLN A 20 14.52 7.25 -17.69
C GLN A 20 13.04 7.38 -18.05
N ALA A 21 12.17 6.53 -17.45
CA ALA A 21 10.73 6.63 -17.61
C ALA A 21 10.21 7.94 -17.00
N GLY A 22 10.71 8.32 -15.83
CA GLY A 22 10.39 9.59 -15.21
C GLY A 22 10.78 10.79 -16.06
N GLU A 23 11.99 10.80 -16.64
CA GLU A 23 12.42 11.85 -17.58
C GLU A 23 11.55 11.92 -18.85
N LEU A 24 11.12 10.77 -19.37
CA LEU A 24 10.17 10.71 -20.48
C LEU A 24 8.82 11.32 -20.09
N LEU A 25 8.28 10.97 -18.93
CA LEU A 25 6.98 11.48 -18.46
C LEU A 25 7.04 12.97 -18.11
N ASP A 26 8.10 13.42 -17.44
CA ASP A 26 8.36 14.83 -17.14
C ASP A 26 8.39 15.67 -18.43
N SER A 27 8.96 15.13 -19.52
CA SER A 27 9.04 15.84 -20.80
C SER A 27 7.67 16.07 -21.46
N LEU A 28 6.63 15.34 -21.05
CA LEU A 28 5.26 15.52 -21.54
C LEU A 28 4.49 16.63 -20.80
N GLY A 29 4.99 17.08 -19.64
CA GLY A 29 4.39 18.18 -18.89
C GLY A 29 3.06 17.84 -18.19
N TYR A 30 2.70 16.56 -18.06
CA TYR A 30 1.50 16.13 -17.34
C TYR A 30 1.83 15.52 -15.97
N PRO A 31 0.95 15.68 -14.96
CA PRO A 31 1.17 15.07 -13.65
C PRO A 31 1.20 13.54 -13.75
N TRP A 32 2.29 12.94 -13.30
CA TRP A 32 2.47 11.50 -13.18
C TRP A 32 3.01 11.19 -11.79
N TRP A 33 2.72 10.01 -11.25
CA TRP A 33 3.21 9.61 -9.93
C TRP A 33 3.45 8.11 -9.83
N LEU A 34 4.27 7.67 -8.89
CA LEU A 34 4.40 6.25 -8.56
C LEU A 34 3.06 5.71 -8.07
N SER A 35 2.66 4.52 -8.51
CA SER A 35 1.36 3.93 -8.15
C SER A 35 1.50 2.54 -7.52
N HIS A 36 0.40 1.93 -7.07
CA HIS A 36 0.36 0.53 -6.60
C HIS A 36 1.49 0.15 -5.61
N GLY A 37 2.17 -0.99 -5.85
CA GLY A 37 3.24 -1.51 -5.01
C GLY A 37 4.44 -0.58 -4.99
N THR A 38 4.70 0.11 -6.11
CA THR A 38 5.77 1.09 -6.24
C THR A 38 5.54 2.33 -5.35
N LEU A 39 4.31 2.86 -5.29
CA LEU A 39 3.93 3.94 -4.37
C LEU A 39 4.11 3.52 -2.92
N LEU A 40 3.63 2.32 -2.59
CA LEU A 40 3.77 1.75 -1.25
C LEU A 40 5.25 1.55 -0.88
N GLY A 41 6.09 1.13 -1.83
CA GLY A 41 7.53 1.02 -1.68
C GLY A 41 8.17 2.37 -1.37
N ALA A 42 7.93 3.37 -2.22
CA ALA A 42 8.45 4.72 -2.02
C ALA A 42 8.04 5.30 -0.66
N TRP A 43 6.77 5.16 -0.28
CA TRP A 43 6.24 5.72 0.96
C TRP A 43 6.71 4.99 2.22
N ARG A 44 6.78 3.65 2.20
CA ARG A 44 7.07 2.83 3.40
C ARG A 44 8.53 2.38 3.52
N HIS A 45 9.20 2.15 2.39
CA HIS A 45 10.56 1.59 2.36
C HIS A 45 11.59 2.54 1.75
N GLN A 46 11.16 3.72 1.28
CA GLN A 46 12.03 4.66 0.56
C GLN A 46 12.72 4.00 -0.65
N GLY A 47 12.05 3.05 -1.29
CA GLY A 47 12.60 2.21 -2.37
C GLY A 47 11.65 1.08 -2.74
N VAL A 48 12.11 0.14 -3.55
CA VAL A 48 11.27 -1.01 -3.94
C VAL A 48 10.97 -1.87 -2.71
N ILE A 49 9.76 -2.42 -2.65
CA ILE A 49 9.39 -3.41 -1.62
C ILE A 49 10.26 -4.66 -1.82
N PRO A 50 10.90 -5.21 -0.77
CA PRO A 50 11.83 -6.32 -0.95
C PRO A 50 11.25 -7.53 -1.70
N TRP A 51 9.97 -7.82 -1.49
CA TRP A 51 9.28 -8.94 -2.13
C TRP A 51 8.50 -8.59 -3.39
N ASP A 52 8.85 -7.48 -4.04
CA ASP A 52 8.24 -6.99 -5.27
C ASP A 52 9.33 -6.78 -6.34
N ASP A 53 8.95 -6.75 -7.61
CA ASP A 53 9.91 -6.76 -8.71
C ASP A 53 9.50 -5.98 -9.97
N ASP A 54 8.43 -5.18 -9.91
CA ASP A 54 7.99 -4.33 -11.00
C ASP A 54 8.00 -2.84 -10.63
N LEU A 55 7.56 -2.03 -11.59
CA LEU A 55 7.50 -0.58 -11.51
C LEU A 55 6.14 -0.13 -12.03
N ASP A 56 5.38 0.55 -11.18
CA ASP A 56 4.05 1.05 -11.48
C ASP A 56 4.02 2.58 -11.45
N ILE A 57 3.46 3.17 -12.49
CA ILE A 57 3.34 4.61 -12.65
C ILE A 57 1.91 4.96 -13.06
N ALA A 58 1.36 6.05 -12.53
CA ALA A 58 0.10 6.63 -12.94
C ALA A 58 0.32 7.77 -13.96
N PHE A 59 -0.47 7.80 -15.02
CA PHE A 59 -0.42 8.83 -16.08
C PHE A 59 -1.82 9.17 -16.62
N PRO A 60 -2.13 10.39 -17.10
CA PRO A 60 -3.47 10.72 -17.57
C PRO A 60 -3.87 9.88 -18.78
N ARG A 61 -5.04 9.24 -18.72
CA ARG A 61 -5.55 8.37 -19.78
C ARG A 61 -5.77 9.11 -21.09
N GLU A 62 -6.25 10.35 -21.02
CA GLU A 62 -6.50 11.20 -22.19
C GLU A 62 -5.21 11.64 -22.94
N ARG A 63 -4.03 11.46 -22.33
CA ARG A 63 -2.73 11.84 -22.93
C ARG A 63 -1.89 10.64 -23.37
N VAL A 64 -2.45 9.44 -23.29
CA VAL A 64 -1.68 8.21 -23.51
C VAL A 64 -1.10 8.07 -24.93
N SER A 65 -1.74 8.64 -25.95
CA SER A 65 -1.20 8.65 -27.31
C SER A 65 0.07 9.50 -27.42
N GLU A 66 0.19 10.56 -26.63
CA GLU A 66 1.40 11.39 -26.56
C GLU A 66 2.54 10.62 -25.87
N LEU A 67 2.22 9.86 -24.82
CA LEU A 67 3.17 8.95 -24.18
C LEU A 67 3.68 7.88 -25.15
N GLU A 68 2.79 7.23 -25.90
CA GLU A 68 3.18 6.23 -26.92
C GLU A 68 4.11 6.84 -27.98
N ALA A 69 3.75 8.01 -28.52
CA ALA A 69 4.57 8.71 -29.51
C ALA A 69 5.95 9.07 -28.95
N ALA A 70 6.02 9.62 -27.74
CA ALA A 70 7.27 10.02 -27.10
C ALA A 70 8.16 8.81 -26.73
N ALA A 71 7.56 7.72 -26.25
CA ALA A 71 8.27 6.47 -26.00
C ALA A 71 8.91 5.94 -27.29
N ASN A 72 8.12 5.82 -28.37
CA ASN A 72 8.61 5.35 -29.66
C ASN A 72 9.73 6.25 -30.22
N ALA A 73 9.60 7.57 -30.08
CA ALA A 73 10.62 8.52 -30.51
C ALA A 73 11.95 8.37 -29.76
N LYS A 74 11.92 7.96 -28.49
CA LYS A 74 13.12 7.64 -27.68
C LYS A 74 13.64 6.22 -27.89
N GLY A 75 13.06 5.44 -28.81
CA GLY A 75 13.45 4.05 -29.06
C GLY A 75 12.87 3.04 -28.06
N TRP A 76 12.03 3.50 -27.13
CA TRP A 76 11.28 2.64 -26.22
C TRP A 76 10.19 1.88 -26.99
N ARG A 77 9.56 0.94 -26.30
CA ARG A 77 8.39 0.23 -26.78
C ARG A 77 7.22 0.51 -25.85
N PHE A 78 6.03 0.49 -26.44
CA PHE A 78 4.78 0.76 -25.77
C PHE A 78 3.78 -0.35 -26.14
N ARG A 79 2.98 -0.78 -25.18
CA ARG A 79 1.86 -1.69 -25.42
C ARG A 79 0.66 -1.30 -24.60
N ARG A 80 -0.50 -1.17 -25.24
CA ARG A 80 -1.77 -0.99 -24.54
C ARG A 80 -2.34 -2.34 -24.09
N LEU A 81 -2.75 -2.44 -22.83
CA LEU A 81 -3.30 -3.64 -22.19
C LEU A 81 -4.71 -3.36 -21.66
N GLY A 82 -5.59 -2.86 -22.53
CA GLY A 82 -6.97 -2.48 -22.18
C GLY A 82 -7.13 -0.98 -21.89
N PRO A 83 -8.28 -0.56 -21.35
CA PRO A 83 -8.62 0.86 -21.24
C PRO A 83 -7.81 1.61 -20.17
N PHE A 84 -7.30 0.95 -19.13
CA PHE A 84 -6.65 1.65 -18.01
C PHE A 84 -5.22 1.19 -17.73
N LEU A 85 -4.65 0.31 -18.57
CA LEU A 85 -3.29 -0.18 -18.40
C LEU A 85 -2.52 -0.10 -19.73
N ALA A 86 -1.32 0.42 -19.67
CA ALA A 86 -0.31 0.28 -20.70
C ALA A 86 1.00 -0.19 -20.07
N LYS A 87 1.93 -0.65 -20.90
CA LYS A 87 3.29 -1.01 -20.48
C LYS A 87 4.29 -0.30 -21.38
N ILE A 88 5.36 0.22 -20.79
CA ILE A 88 6.50 0.76 -21.53
C ILE A 88 7.79 0.07 -21.10
N TRP A 89 8.71 -0.13 -22.03
CA TRP A 89 10.01 -0.72 -21.74
C TRP A 89 11.07 -0.21 -22.71
N ASN A 90 12.30 -0.16 -22.23
CA ASN A 90 13.46 0.13 -23.05
C ASN A 90 14.19 -1.18 -23.40
N PRO A 91 14.16 -1.65 -24.66
CA PRO A 91 14.85 -2.87 -25.06
C PRO A 91 16.37 -2.85 -24.78
N GLN A 92 16.98 -1.66 -24.69
CA GLN A 92 18.41 -1.54 -24.35
C GLN A 92 18.71 -1.85 -22.88
N ASN A 93 17.70 -1.81 -22.00
CA ASN A 93 17.82 -2.15 -20.57
C ASN A 93 17.43 -3.60 -20.25
N ALA A 94 17.12 -4.42 -21.26
CA ALA A 94 16.58 -5.76 -21.05
C ALA A 94 17.56 -6.70 -20.31
N LEU A 95 17.15 -7.17 -19.13
CA LEU A 95 17.83 -8.24 -18.39
C LEU A 95 17.12 -9.58 -18.57
N TYR A 96 15.79 -9.57 -18.67
CA TYR A 96 15.00 -10.77 -18.91
C TYR A 96 14.08 -10.63 -20.10
N ARG A 97 13.74 -11.79 -20.66
CA ARG A 97 12.80 -11.98 -21.77
C ARG A 97 13.16 -11.16 -23.04
N PRO A 98 14.44 -11.12 -23.48
CA PRO A 98 14.77 -10.48 -24.75
C PRO A 98 14.03 -11.18 -25.90
N GLY A 99 13.39 -10.40 -26.77
CA GLY A 99 12.61 -10.91 -27.90
C GLY A 99 11.19 -11.38 -27.55
N ALA A 100 10.75 -11.29 -26.29
CA ALA A 100 9.36 -11.48 -25.92
C ALA A 100 8.51 -10.22 -26.20
N ASP A 101 7.21 -10.34 -25.94
CA ASP A 101 6.22 -9.27 -26.03
C ASP A 101 6.59 -7.99 -25.26
N TRP A 102 7.35 -8.14 -24.17
CA TRP A 102 8.06 -7.08 -23.45
C TRP A 102 9.22 -7.67 -22.64
N THR A 103 10.25 -6.86 -22.42
CA THR A 103 11.42 -7.22 -21.61
C THR A 103 11.25 -6.73 -20.18
N TRP A 104 11.99 -7.32 -19.24
CA TRP A 104 12.14 -6.76 -17.89
C TRP A 104 13.53 -6.13 -17.72
N PRO A 105 13.68 -4.99 -17.03
CA PRO A 105 12.62 -4.22 -16.37
C PRO A 105 11.75 -3.42 -17.35
N PHE A 106 10.51 -3.19 -16.95
CA PHE A 106 9.50 -2.38 -17.64
C PHE A 106 8.83 -1.45 -16.62
N ALA A 107 8.00 -0.52 -17.11
CA ALA A 107 7.04 0.21 -16.28
C ALA A 107 5.61 -0.11 -16.72
N ASP A 108 4.77 -0.54 -15.78
CA ASP A 108 3.33 -0.55 -15.95
C ASP A 108 2.77 0.86 -15.72
N ILE A 109 1.98 1.32 -16.69
CA ILE A 109 1.37 2.63 -16.73
C ILE A 109 -0.12 2.46 -16.46
N THR A 110 -0.50 2.69 -15.22
CA THR A 110 -1.90 2.83 -14.80
C THR A 110 -2.43 4.17 -15.31
N LEU A 111 -3.53 4.13 -16.06
CA LEU A 111 -4.06 5.31 -16.72
C LEU A 111 -5.26 5.84 -15.96
N TYR A 112 -5.09 7.00 -15.34
CA TYR A 112 -6.13 7.62 -14.53
C TYR A 112 -6.99 8.59 -15.34
N ASP A 113 -8.23 8.75 -14.91
CA ASP A 113 -9.10 9.82 -15.37
C ASP A 113 -9.14 10.97 -14.37
N GLU A 114 -9.34 12.17 -14.90
CA GLU A 114 -9.47 13.38 -14.13
C GLU A 114 -10.79 14.08 -14.48
N THR A 115 -11.51 14.53 -13.47
CA THR A 115 -12.62 15.47 -13.60
C THR A 115 -12.20 16.85 -13.07
N SER A 116 -13.12 17.82 -13.06
CA SER A 116 -12.87 19.12 -12.44
C SER A 116 -12.47 19.06 -10.96
N SER A 117 -12.85 18.00 -10.24
CA SER A 117 -12.63 17.89 -8.79
C SER A 117 -12.11 16.54 -8.30
N THR A 118 -12.04 15.52 -9.15
CA THR A 118 -11.66 14.16 -8.73
C THR A 118 -10.64 13.52 -9.65
N ILE A 119 -9.83 12.62 -9.07
CA ILE A 119 -8.98 11.68 -9.77
C ILE A 119 -9.59 10.28 -9.61
N ILE A 120 -9.65 9.54 -10.72
CA ILE A 120 -10.22 8.19 -10.78
C ILE A 120 -9.14 7.25 -11.31
N VAL A 121 -8.73 6.29 -10.47
CA VAL A 121 -7.68 5.31 -10.81
C VAL A 121 -8.30 3.91 -10.81
N GLU A 122 -8.19 3.18 -11.92
CA GLU A 122 -8.59 1.77 -11.95
C GLU A 122 -7.49 0.91 -11.34
N TYR A 123 -7.87 0.09 -10.35
CA TYR A 123 -7.04 -0.95 -9.77
C TYR A 123 -7.52 -2.29 -10.31
N MET A 124 -7.06 -2.63 -11.52
CA MET A 124 -7.55 -3.77 -12.32
C MET A 124 -7.47 -5.10 -11.54
N TYR A 125 -6.39 -5.32 -10.78
CA TYR A 125 -6.20 -6.53 -9.96
C TYR A 125 -7.22 -6.66 -8.82
N HIS A 126 -7.75 -5.53 -8.34
CA HIS A 126 -8.76 -5.48 -7.28
C HIS A 126 -10.19 -5.34 -7.85
N ARG A 127 -10.33 -5.23 -9.18
CA ARG A 127 -11.60 -4.95 -9.87
C ARG A 127 -12.36 -3.78 -9.23
N SER A 128 -11.63 -2.72 -8.92
CA SER A 128 -12.15 -1.56 -8.19
C SER A 128 -11.58 -0.27 -8.76
N PHE A 129 -12.30 0.83 -8.53
CA PHE A 129 -11.83 2.17 -8.81
C PHE A 129 -11.54 2.86 -7.49
N ALA A 130 -10.38 3.50 -7.39
CA ALA A 130 -10.18 4.52 -6.39
C ALA A 130 -10.68 5.85 -6.92
N VAL A 131 -11.54 6.51 -6.15
CA VAL A 131 -12.04 7.86 -6.45
C VAL A 131 -11.61 8.75 -5.31
N VAL A 132 -10.83 9.79 -5.63
CA VAL A 132 -10.20 10.66 -4.65
C VAL A 132 -10.36 12.12 -5.09
N ASP A 133 -10.56 13.01 -4.13
CA ASP A 133 -10.55 14.44 -4.40
C ASP A 133 -9.20 14.87 -4.97
N LYS A 134 -9.25 15.68 -6.03
CA LYS A 134 -8.08 16.07 -6.81
C LYS A 134 -7.04 16.81 -5.98
N ASP A 135 -7.46 17.54 -4.96
CA ASP A 135 -6.58 18.25 -4.04
C ASP A 135 -5.87 17.32 -3.03
N LEU A 136 -6.34 16.11 -2.81
CA LEU A 136 -5.61 15.09 -2.06
C LEU A 136 -4.52 14.40 -2.91
N VAL A 137 -4.60 14.55 -4.23
CA VAL A 137 -3.59 14.03 -5.17
C VAL A 137 -2.60 15.12 -5.60
N LEU A 138 -3.08 16.32 -5.93
CA LEU A 138 -2.29 17.41 -6.52
C LEU A 138 -2.16 18.64 -5.61
N PRO A 139 -1.03 19.39 -5.62
CA PRO A 139 0.15 19.09 -6.41
C PRO A 139 0.89 17.91 -5.80
N LEU A 140 1.65 17.25 -6.66
CA LEU A 140 2.49 16.12 -6.30
C LEU A 140 3.64 16.60 -5.39
N GLN A 141 4.17 15.67 -4.60
CA GLN A 141 5.40 15.83 -3.84
C GLN A 141 6.44 14.81 -4.32
N LYS A 142 7.73 15.07 -4.10
CA LYS A 142 8.79 14.09 -4.40
C LYS A 142 9.27 13.43 -3.11
N VAL A 143 9.40 12.11 -3.13
CA VAL A 143 9.91 11.32 -2.00
C VAL A 143 11.04 10.40 -2.45
N PRO A 144 11.89 9.92 -1.52
CA PRO A 144 12.93 8.95 -1.85
C PRO A 144 12.35 7.64 -2.42
N PHE A 145 12.97 7.15 -3.51
CA PHE A 145 12.75 5.84 -4.07
C PHE A 145 14.10 5.26 -4.53
N GLY A 146 14.77 4.57 -3.62
CA GLY A 146 16.16 4.15 -3.77
C GLY A 146 17.08 5.35 -3.97
N PRO A 147 17.87 5.41 -5.06
CA PRO A 147 18.73 6.55 -5.35
C PRO A 147 17.98 7.77 -5.92
N LEU A 148 16.68 7.66 -6.16
CA LEU A 148 15.88 8.66 -6.88
C LEU A 148 14.99 9.47 -5.95
N ALA A 149 14.52 10.62 -6.43
CA ALA A 149 13.45 11.40 -5.84
C ALA A 149 12.29 11.52 -6.85
N LEU A 150 11.25 10.72 -6.67
CA LEU A 150 10.18 10.54 -7.65
C LEU A 150 8.83 11.08 -7.15
N PRO A 151 7.95 11.55 -8.05
CA PRO A 151 6.67 12.13 -7.67
C PRO A 151 5.70 11.09 -7.09
N VAL A 152 5.03 11.47 -6.01
CA VAL A 152 3.92 10.78 -5.37
C VAL A 152 2.77 11.76 -5.13
N PRO A 153 1.53 11.28 -4.91
CA PRO A 153 0.40 12.14 -4.56
C PRO A 153 0.66 13.03 -3.33
N ARG A 154 -0.06 14.14 -3.20
CA ARG A 154 -0.02 15.01 -2.00
C ARG A 154 -0.30 14.22 -0.71
N SER A 155 -1.25 13.30 -0.76
CA SER A 155 -1.59 12.40 0.35
C SER A 155 -1.58 10.94 -0.14
N PRO A 156 -0.42 10.28 -0.26
CA PRO A 156 -0.30 8.93 -0.81
C PRO A 156 -1.25 7.90 -0.20
N GLU A 157 -1.51 8.05 1.11
CA GLU A 157 -2.42 7.23 1.90
C GLU A 157 -3.82 7.13 1.32
N THR A 158 -4.34 8.19 0.69
CA THR A 158 -5.74 8.23 0.22
C THR A 158 -5.98 7.24 -0.91
N LEU A 159 -4.95 6.94 -1.71
CA LEU A 159 -4.97 5.89 -2.71
C LEU A 159 -4.59 4.54 -2.10
N LEU A 160 -3.53 4.49 -1.28
CA LEU A 160 -3.06 3.24 -0.68
C LEU A 160 -4.11 2.56 0.21
N ASP A 161 -4.93 3.33 0.93
CA ASP A 161 -5.94 2.81 1.86
C ASP A 161 -7.13 2.17 1.14
N GLN A 162 -7.43 2.60 -0.08
CA GLN A 162 -8.50 2.01 -0.89
C GLN A 162 -8.09 0.67 -1.51
N VAL A 163 -6.79 0.46 -1.72
CA VAL A 163 -6.24 -0.66 -2.50
C VAL A 163 -5.64 -1.72 -1.59
N TYR A 164 -4.95 -1.26 -0.55
CA TYR A 164 -4.21 -2.10 0.38
C TYR A 164 -4.64 -1.82 1.82
N PRO A 165 -5.90 -2.02 2.23
CA PRO A 165 -6.45 -1.55 3.51
C PRO A 165 -5.67 -1.97 4.79
N TYR A 166 -4.78 -2.95 4.69
CA TYR A 166 -3.93 -3.44 5.79
C TYR A 166 -2.43 -3.17 5.60
N TRP A 167 -2.03 -2.34 4.63
CA TRP A 167 -0.63 -2.13 4.28
C TRP A 167 0.22 -1.59 5.44
N ARG A 168 -0.38 -0.89 6.40
CA ARG A 168 0.30 -0.36 7.60
C ARG A 168 0.55 -1.41 8.70
N ILE A 169 -0.16 -2.53 8.67
CA ILE A 169 -0.14 -3.49 9.80
C ILE A 169 0.22 -4.90 9.36
N GLN A 170 -0.31 -5.35 8.23
CA GLN A 170 -0.20 -6.71 7.75
C GLN A 170 -0.10 -6.71 6.22
N PRO A 171 1.08 -6.38 5.65
CA PRO A 171 1.31 -6.50 4.22
C PRO A 171 1.05 -7.92 3.73
N THR A 172 0.76 -8.02 2.43
CA THR A 172 0.65 -9.28 1.71
C THR A 172 1.83 -9.39 0.74
N SER A 173 2.47 -10.56 0.65
CA SER A 173 3.48 -10.81 -0.38
C SER A 173 2.81 -11.05 -1.74
N SER A 174 3.40 -10.57 -2.84
CA SER A 174 3.02 -11.00 -4.18
C SER A 174 3.46 -12.44 -4.46
N ASN A 175 2.71 -13.16 -5.29
CA ASN A 175 3.11 -14.46 -5.81
C ASN A 175 3.31 -14.45 -7.34
N PHE A 176 3.36 -13.28 -7.97
CA PHE A 176 3.68 -13.13 -9.38
C PHE A 176 5.13 -12.68 -9.56
N ASN A 177 5.80 -13.26 -10.55
CA ASN A 177 7.17 -12.92 -10.94
C ASN A 177 7.13 -12.16 -12.27
N HIS A 178 7.33 -10.85 -12.22
CA HIS A 178 7.27 -10.00 -13.40
C HIS A 178 8.49 -10.16 -14.32
N ARG A 179 9.62 -10.63 -13.79
CA ARG A 179 10.82 -10.93 -14.60
C ARG A 179 10.55 -12.03 -15.63
N THR A 180 9.75 -13.03 -15.25
CA THR A 180 9.46 -14.21 -16.09
C THR A 180 8.01 -14.28 -16.58
N GLU A 181 7.13 -13.37 -16.15
CA GLU A 181 5.68 -13.40 -16.40
C GLU A 181 5.03 -14.73 -15.98
N SER A 182 5.28 -15.14 -14.74
CA SER A 182 4.79 -16.42 -14.20
C SER A 182 4.53 -16.35 -12.71
N TYR A 183 3.65 -17.21 -12.19
CA TYR A 183 3.44 -17.34 -10.75
C TYR A 183 4.58 -18.11 -10.07
N TYR A 184 4.98 -17.66 -8.89
CA TYR A 184 5.77 -18.47 -7.96
C TYR A 184 4.96 -19.68 -7.49
N GLN A 185 5.64 -20.77 -7.15
CA GLN A 185 4.98 -21.93 -6.54
C GLN A 185 4.57 -21.65 -5.09
N GLU A 186 5.24 -20.72 -4.41
CA GLU A 186 4.87 -20.33 -3.06
C GLU A 186 3.56 -19.54 -3.04
N PRO A 187 2.64 -19.81 -2.09
CA PRO A 187 1.44 -19.00 -1.92
C PRO A 187 1.78 -17.59 -1.42
N THR A 188 0.82 -16.68 -1.61
CA THR A 188 0.84 -15.37 -0.96
C THR A 188 0.79 -15.53 0.56
N GLU A 189 1.47 -14.65 1.27
CA GLU A 189 1.58 -14.68 2.72
C GLU A 189 1.19 -13.33 3.30
N LYS A 190 0.57 -13.34 4.48
CA LYS A 190 0.28 -12.14 5.27
C LYS A 190 1.04 -12.22 6.59
N ARG A 191 1.87 -11.21 6.87
CA ARG A 191 2.64 -11.12 8.12
C ARG A 191 2.53 -9.72 8.69
N ARG A 192 2.60 -9.60 10.02
CA ARG A 192 2.60 -8.28 10.67
C ARG A 192 3.89 -7.55 10.31
N ILE A 193 3.83 -6.23 10.14
CA ILE A 193 5.02 -5.41 9.93
C ILE A 193 6.04 -5.60 11.06
N ALA A 194 5.58 -5.68 12.32
CA ALA A 194 6.45 -5.91 13.47
C ALA A 194 7.25 -7.22 13.38
N ASP A 195 6.67 -8.27 12.80
CA ASP A 195 7.35 -9.56 12.62
C ASP A 195 8.30 -9.52 11.42
N LEU A 196 8.02 -8.68 10.43
CA LEU A 196 8.86 -8.53 9.24
C LEU A 196 10.05 -7.59 9.49
N ALA A 197 9.95 -6.65 10.44
CA ALA A 197 11.04 -5.73 10.78
C ALA A 197 12.31 -6.42 11.27
N GLN A 198 12.20 -7.67 11.74
CA GLN A 198 13.35 -8.50 12.08
C GLN A 198 14.10 -9.00 10.82
N ASP A 199 13.35 -9.26 9.74
CA ASP A 199 13.87 -9.83 8.50
C ASP A 199 14.24 -8.75 7.47
N PHE A 200 13.56 -7.59 7.52
CA PHE A 200 13.77 -6.46 6.61
C PHE A 200 13.91 -5.15 7.42
N PRO A 201 15.14 -4.69 7.72
CA PRO A 201 15.36 -3.51 8.56
C PRO A 201 14.89 -2.18 7.93
N LEU A 202 14.48 -2.22 6.65
CA LEU A 202 14.00 -1.07 5.86
C LEU A 202 12.51 -0.78 6.01
N PHE A 203 11.78 -1.41 6.94
CA PHE A 203 10.51 -0.80 7.34
C PHE A 203 10.86 0.54 7.95
N ASN A 204 10.50 1.61 7.26
CA ASN A 204 10.54 2.93 7.83
C ASN A 204 9.40 3.00 8.86
N VAL A 205 9.61 2.34 10.00
CA VAL A 205 8.79 2.51 11.21
C VAL A 205 9.15 3.83 11.89
N GLY A 206 10.11 4.59 11.34
CA GLY A 206 10.33 5.99 11.67
C GLY A 206 9.23 6.87 11.08
N SER A 207 8.26 7.24 11.94
CA SER A 207 7.28 8.32 11.79
C SER A 207 5.88 8.05 11.23
N LEU A 208 5.37 6.81 11.33
CA LEU A 208 4.12 6.76 12.09
C LEU A 208 4.58 6.95 13.51
N ALA A 209 4.57 8.18 13.99
CA ALA A 209 4.63 8.40 15.41
C ALA A 209 3.58 7.45 15.99
N VAL A 210 4.06 6.43 16.71
CA VAL A 210 3.45 6.17 18.00
C VAL A 210 3.63 7.51 18.69
N ASP A 211 2.69 8.43 18.45
CA ASP A 211 2.44 9.50 19.37
C ASP A 211 2.48 8.80 20.72
N ALA A 212 3.18 9.41 21.67
CA ALA A 212 3.08 9.01 23.05
C ALA A 212 1.59 9.10 23.42
N ALA A 213 0.84 8.05 23.06
CA ALA A 213 -0.57 8.01 23.11
C ALA A 213 -0.79 7.70 24.57
N SER A 214 -1.09 8.75 25.32
CA SER A 214 -1.58 8.63 26.67
C SER A 214 -2.64 7.54 26.63
N GLU A 215 -2.38 6.46 27.37
CA GLU A 215 -3.37 5.42 27.64
C GLU A 215 -4.64 6.12 28.10
N LEU A 216 -5.70 6.03 27.29
CA LEU A 216 -6.95 6.71 27.56
C LEU A 216 -7.66 6.03 28.72
N VAL A 217 -7.68 4.70 28.67
CA VAL A 217 -8.44 3.86 29.59
C VAL A 217 -7.96 2.42 29.48
N VAL A 218 -7.96 1.73 30.60
CA VAL A 218 -7.74 0.28 30.68
C VAL A 218 -9.02 -0.38 31.12
N TYR A 219 -9.50 -1.32 30.31
CA TYR A 219 -10.60 -2.19 30.67
C TYR A 219 -10.08 -3.59 31.00
N HIS A 220 -10.84 -4.36 31.77
CA HIS A 220 -10.59 -5.78 31.98
C HIS A 220 -11.51 -6.60 31.06
N GLY A 221 -10.92 -7.31 30.09
CA GLY A 221 -11.64 -8.18 29.16
C GLY A 221 -11.66 -9.63 29.63
N GLU A 222 -12.80 -10.30 29.47
CA GLU A 222 -12.96 -11.74 29.74
C GLU A 222 -13.40 -12.47 28.46
N HIS A 223 -12.45 -13.02 27.71
CA HIS A 223 -12.69 -13.79 26.49
C HIS A 223 -12.59 -15.31 26.78
N PRO A 224 -13.27 -16.21 26.03
CA PRO A 224 -13.18 -17.66 26.28
C PRO A 224 -11.75 -18.23 26.32
N ASN A 225 -10.82 -17.58 25.62
CA ASN A 225 -9.42 -18.02 25.52
C ASN A 225 -8.46 -17.25 26.43
N TRP A 226 -8.87 -16.11 27.01
CA TRP A 226 -8.00 -15.27 27.81
C TRP A 226 -8.78 -14.30 28.70
N ALA A 227 -8.21 -13.92 29.84
CA ALA A 227 -8.68 -12.79 30.64
C ALA A 227 -7.50 -11.84 30.90
N GLY A 228 -7.78 -10.54 31.03
CA GLY A 228 -6.75 -9.56 31.39
C GLY A 228 -7.02 -8.15 30.88
N PRO A 229 -6.05 -7.24 31.07
CA PRO A 229 -6.21 -5.84 30.71
C PRO A 229 -6.18 -5.66 29.19
N VAL A 230 -7.06 -4.79 28.70
CA VAL A 230 -7.08 -4.26 27.34
C VAL A 230 -6.88 -2.75 27.43
N HIS A 231 -5.81 -2.28 26.82
CA HIS A 231 -5.36 -0.90 26.86
C HIS A 231 -5.88 -0.18 25.62
N PHE A 232 -6.45 1.01 25.80
CA PHE A 232 -6.96 1.84 24.72
C PHE A 232 -6.15 3.12 24.66
N TYR A 233 -5.76 3.52 23.46
CA TYR A 233 -4.83 4.62 23.23
C TYR A 233 -5.51 5.76 22.47
N SER A 234 -5.05 7.00 22.68
CA SER A 234 -5.60 8.19 21.99
C SER A 234 -5.43 8.15 20.47
N SER A 235 -4.51 7.32 19.97
CA SER A 235 -4.31 7.02 18.56
C SER A 235 -5.42 6.17 17.91
N GLY A 236 -6.43 5.73 18.68
CA GLY A 236 -7.46 4.80 18.20
C GLY A 236 -7.02 3.34 18.20
N ARG A 237 -5.84 3.04 18.74
CA ARG A 237 -5.31 1.67 18.92
C ARG A 237 -5.82 1.04 20.20
N MET A 238 -5.90 -0.28 20.22
CA MET A 238 -6.13 -1.05 21.44
C MET A 238 -5.29 -2.34 21.47
N GLY A 239 -5.04 -2.89 22.65
CA GLY A 239 -4.36 -4.17 22.76
C GLY A 239 -4.17 -4.67 24.19
N ARG A 240 -3.87 -5.96 24.32
CA ARG A 240 -3.53 -6.61 25.60
C ARG A 240 -2.01 -6.80 25.72
N PRO A 241 -1.41 -6.65 26.92
CA PRO A 241 0.03 -6.82 27.11
C PRO A 241 0.50 -8.19 26.65
N GLY A 242 1.50 -8.23 25.76
CA GLY A 242 2.06 -9.47 25.22
C GLY A 242 1.06 -10.34 24.43
N GLY A 243 -0.05 -9.75 23.95
CA GLY A 243 -1.13 -10.50 23.32
C GLY A 243 -1.67 -9.86 22.04
N ASP A 244 -2.98 -9.99 21.84
CA ASP A 244 -3.70 -9.45 20.68
C ASP A 244 -3.83 -7.93 20.71
N GLU A 245 -3.79 -7.34 19.52
CA GLU A 245 -3.90 -5.90 19.29
C GLU A 245 -4.95 -5.60 18.21
N GLY A 246 -5.29 -4.33 18.05
CA GLY A 246 -6.21 -3.87 17.03
C GLY A 246 -6.44 -2.37 17.07
N ARG A 247 -7.54 -1.94 16.44
CA ARG A 247 -8.08 -0.58 16.57
C ARG A 247 -9.48 -0.62 17.16
N PHE A 248 -9.95 0.51 17.65
CA PHE A 248 -11.32 0.65 18.15
C PHE A 248 -11.99 1.90 17.59
N GLU A 249 -13.31 1.83 17.49
CA GLU A 249 -14.16 2.96 17.11
C GLU A 249 -15.30 3.09 18.12
N ARG A 250 -15.62 4.32 18.54
CA ARG A 250 -16.76 4.59 19.41
C ARG A 250 -18.03 4.72 18.58
N ILE A 251 -19.10 4.06 19.00
CA ILE A 251 -20.42 4.14 18.38
C ILE A 251 -21.35 4.88 19.33
N GLY A 252 -21.48 6.19 19.14
CA GLY A 252 -22.20 7.06 20.08
C GLY A 252 -21.60 7.00 21.49
N GLU A 253 -22.43 7.21 22.51
CA GLU A 253 -22.01 7.26 23.92
C GLU A 253 -21.81 5.87 24.56
N HIS A 254 -22.53 4.87 24.04
CA HIS A 254 -22.70 3.57 24.67
C HIS A 254 -22.16 2.39 23.87
N GLY A 255 -21.69 2.61 22.63
CA GLY A 255 -21.18 1.55 21.77
C GLY A 255 -19.68 1.63 21.55
N LEU A 256 -19.06 0.48 21.34
CA LEU A 256 -17.64 0.31 21.06
C LEU A 256 -17.46 -0.83 20.04
N ALA A 257 -16.85 -0.53 18.89
CA ALA A 257 -16.43 -1.54 17.92
C ALA A 257 -14.93 -1.82 18.10
N LEU A 258 -14.58 -3.09 18.22
CA LEU A 258 -13.22 -3.58 18.33
C LEU A 258 -12.86 -4.34 17.07
N PHE A 259 -11.80 -3.89 16.40
CA PHE A 259 -11.26 -4.53 15.21
C PHE A 259 -9.92 -5.15 15.59
N TRP A 260 -9.96 -6.40 16.04
CA TRP A 260 -8.78 -7.18 16.36
C TRP A 260 -7.98 -7.53 15.10
N ASP A 261 -6.66 -7.52 15.19
CA ASP A 261 -5.78 -7.88 14.07
C ASP A 261 -5.84 -9.39 13.74
N ARG A 262 -6.25 -10.22 14.71
CA ARG A 262 -6.26 -11.69 14.62
C ARG A 262 -7.63 -12.33 14.84
N TRP A 263 -8.65 -11.55 15.18
CA TRP A 263 -9.97 -12.05 15.53
C TRP A 263 -11.04 -11.29 14.74
N PRO A 264 -12.21 -11.91 14.48
CA PRO A 264 -13.34 -11.19 13.92
C PRO A 264 -13.71 -9.96 14.78
N PRO A 265 -14.25 -8.89 14.18
CA PRO A 265 -14.68 -7.73 14.93
C PRO A 265 -15.73 -8.07 16.00
N GLU A 266 -15.73 -7.26 17.05
CA GLU A 266 -16.69 -7.34 18.15
C GLU A 266 -17.34 -5.97 18.34
N VAL A 267 -18.67 -5.97 18.49
CA VAL A 267 -19.43 -4.75 18.73
C VAL A 267 -20.05 -4.86 20.11
N LEU A 268 -19.62 -3.98 21.00
CA LEU A 268 -19.95 -4.01 22.40
C LEU A 268 -20.82 -2.83 22.76
N ILE A 269 -21.82 -3.08 23.59
CA ILE A 269 -22.76 -2.07 24.05
C ILE A 269 -22.78 -2.10 25.57
N ARG A 270 -22.85 -0.92 26.20
CA ARG A 270 -23.09 -0.77 27.64
C ARG A 270 -24.40 0.00 27.87
N LYS A 271 -24.98 -0.18 29.05
CA LYS A 271 -26.23 0.50 29.42
C LYS A 271 -26.01 1.97 29.80
N ASP A 272 -24.92 2.24 30.50
CA ASP A 272 -24.52 3.54 31.04
C ASP A 272 -22.98 3.55 31.20
N THR A 273 -22.41 4.66 31.68
CA THR A 273 -20.96 4.85 31.76
C THR A 273 -20.24 3.87 32.70
N ASP A 274 -20.95 3.37 33.71
CA ASP A 274 -20.40 2.55 34.79
C ASP A 274 -20.59 1.04 34.52
N SER A 275 -21.47 0.72 33.58
CA SER A 275 -21.72 -0.66 33.13
C SER A 275 -20.58 -1.21 32.26
N ALA A 276 -20.35 -2.52 32.37
CA ALA A 276 -19.49 -3.24 31.43
C ALA A 276 -20.04 -3.16 30.00
N TYR A 277 -19.12 -3.02 29.04
CA TYR A 277 -19.38 -3.27 27.64
C TYR A 277 -19.61 -4.76 27.42
N ARG A 278 -20.63 -5.14 26.64
CA ARG A 278 -20.94 -6.54 26.32
C ARG A 278 -21.30 -6.70 24.85
N ASP A 279 -20.83 -7.78 24.23
CA ASP A 279 -21.39 -8.27 22.98
C ASP A 279 -22.72 -8.99 23.30
N PRO A 280 -23.87 -8.58 22.73
CA PRO A 280 -25.15 -9.25 23.00
C PRO A 280 -25.22 -10.68 22.45
N THR A 281 -24.25 -11.08 21.61
CA THR A 281 -24.21 -12.37 20.93
C THR A 281 -23.03 -13.26 21.36
N LYS A 282 -22.05 -12.73 22.11
CA LYS A 282 -20.82 -13.45 22.49
C LYS A 282 -20.46 -13.28 23.97
N PRO A 283 -19.84 -14.29 24.61
CA PRO A 283 -19.37 -14.21 25.99
C PRO A 283 -18.05 -13.42 26.07
N PHE A 284 -18.10 -12.10 25.84
CA PHE A 284 -16.95 -11.19 25.95
C PHE A 284 -17.36 -9.85 26.58
N PRO A 285 -17.30 -9.72 27.93
CA PRO A 285 -17.46 -8.45 28.59
C PRO A 285 -16.14 -7.69 28.73
N LEU A 286 -16.23 -6.36 28.65
CA LEU A 286 -15.16 -5.40 28.94
C LEU A 286 -15.58 -4.53 30.11
N HIS A 287 -14.97 -4.80 31.26
CA HIS A 287 -15.27 -4.15 32.53
C HIS A 287 -14.43 -2.87 32.69
N PRO A 288 -15.06 -1.72 33.03
CA PRO A 288 -14.31 -0.56 33.50
C PRO A 288 -13.47 -0.97 34.71
N ARG A 289 -12.25 -0.45 34.81
CA ARG A 289 -11.46 -0.58 36.05
C ARG A 289 -12.07 0.21 37.19
#